data_AF-A0A7U9S336-F1
#
_entry.id   AF-A0A7U9S336-F1
#
_cell.length_a   1.000
_cell.length_b   1.000
_cell.length_c   1.000
_cell.angle_alpha   90.00
_cell.angle_beta   90.00
_cell.angle_gamma   90.00
#
_symmetry.space_group_name_H-M   'P 1'
#
loop_
_entity.id
_entity.type
_entity.pdbx_description
1 polymer ?
#
loop_
_entity_poly.entity_id
_entity_poly.type
_entity_poly.pdbx_seq_one_letter_code
_entity_poly.pdbx_strand_id
1 'polypeptide(L)' 'MLLTKEGIEIIEHQADKRKNVNLMLLVQILKELREVKMLLEIHQNSSNCSNNSSGCTDDCKN' A
#
# COMPACT_ATOMS: atom_id res chain seq x y z
N MET A 1 -1.32 6.83 -10.85
CA MET A 1 -2.56 6.06 -11.08
C MET A 1 -3.25 5.89 -9.73
N LEU A 2 -4.45 6.45 -9.54
CA LEU A 2 -5.18 6.38 -8.27
C LEU A 2 -6.01 5.08 -8.25
N LEU A 3 -5.48 4.01 -7.65
CA LEU A 3 -6.18 2.73 -7.48
C LEU A 3 -7.09 2.79 -6.25
N THR A 4 -8.15 3.61 -6.30
CA THR A 4 -9.09 3.73 -5.19
C THR A 4 -9.97 2.49 -5.07
N LYS A 5 -10.45 2.21 -3.85
CA LYS A 5 -11.34 1.07 -3.59
C LYS A 5 -12.62 1.20 -4.41
N GLU A 6 -13.25 2.36 -4.32
CA GLU A 6 -14.53 2.66 -4.96
C GLU A 6 -14.42 2.58 -6.48
N GLY A 7 -13.30 3.07 -7.05
CA GLY A 7 -13.07 3.02 -8.49
C GLY A 7 -12.97 1.59 -9.02
N ILE A 8 -12.26 0.71 -8.30
CA ILE A 8 -12.12 -0.70 -8.68
C ILE A 8 -13.46 -1.44 -8.54
N GLU A 9 -14.24 -1.17 -7.48
CA GLU A 9 -15.56 -1.79 -7.25
C GLU A 9 -16.57 -1.43 -8.35
N ILE A 10 -16.56 -0.18 -8.84
CA ILE A 10 -17.42 0.25 -9.95
C ILE A 10 -17.08 -0.53 -11.23
N ILE A 11 -15.79 -0.69 -11.54
CA ILE A 11 -15.34 -1.42 -12.73
C ILE A 11 -15.69 -2.90 -12.61
N GLU A 12 -15.51 -3.49 -11.43
CA GLU A 12 -15.88 -4.88 -11.14
C GLU A 12 -17.38 -5.12 -11.35
N HIS A 13 -18.22 -4.24 -10.82
CA HIS A 13 -19.66 -4.33 -10.97
C HIS A 13 -20.09 -4.27 -12.45
N GLN A 14 -19.47 -3.39 -13.24
CA GLN A 14 -19.73 -3.29 -14.67
C GLN A 14 -19.21 -4.52 -15.45
N ALA A 15 -18.05 -5.05 -15.06
CA ALA A 15 -17.48 -6.25 -15.66
C ALA A 15 -18.39 -7.47 -15.45
N ASP A 16 -18.87 -7.67 -14.22
CA ASP A 16 -19.79 -8.76 -13.88
C ASP A 16 -21.14 -8.60 -14.58
N LYS A 17 -21.71 -7.38 -14.61
CA LYS A 17 -22.96 -7.09 -15.33
C LYS A 17 -22.87 -7.46 -16.82
N ARG A 18 -21.70 -7.25 -17.43
CA ARG A 18 -21.44 -7.59 -18.84
C ARG A 18 -20.88 -9.00 -19.04
N LYS A 19 -20.67 -9.77 -17.97
CA LYS A 19 -19.98 -11.08 -18.00
C LYS A 19 -18.66 -11.03 -18.75
N ASN A 20 -17.92 -9.93 -18.60
CA ASN A 20 -16.64 -9.72 -19.26
C ASN A 20 -15.50 -10.29 -18.40
N VAL A 21 -15.15 -11.55 -18.67
CA VAL A 21 -14.13 -12.31 -17.93
C VAL A 21 -12.74 -11.64 -18.02
N ASN A 22 -12.37 -11.11 -19.18
CA ASN A 22 -11.09 -10.43 -19.36
C ASN A 22 -10.99 -9.19 -18.46
N LEU A 23 -12.08 -8.42 -18.35
CA LEU A 23 -12.12 -7.25 -17.47
C LEU A 23 -12.11 -7.66 -15.99
N MET A 24 -12.76 -8.76 -15.62
CA MET A 24 -12.67 -9.30 -14.26
C MET A 24 -11.24 -9.70 -13.88
N LEU A 25 -10.50 -10.34 -14.80
CA LEU A 25 -9.08 -10.67 -14.57
C LEU A 25 -8.24 -9.41 -14.35
N LEU A 26 -8.45 -8.36 -15.17
CA LEU A 26 -7.77 -7.08 -15.00
C LEU A 26 -8.11 -6.43 -13.65
N VAL A 27 -9.37 -6.48 -13.23
CA VAL A 27 -9.81 -5.99 -11.91
C VAL A 27 -9.09 -6.72 -10.77
N GLN A 28 -8.94 -8.05 -10.86
CA GLN A 28 -8.20 -8.81 -9.86
C GLN A 28 -6.74 -8.36 -9.78
N ILE A 29 -6.07 -8.21 -10.93
CA ILE A 29 -4.68 -7.70 -10.97
C ILE A 29 -4.58 -6.31 -10.31
N LEU A 30 -5.55 -5.42 -10.54
CA LEU A 30 -5.56 -4.09 -9.92
C LEU A 30 -5.74 -4.13 -8.40
N LYS A 31 -6.52 -5.09 -7.87
CA LYS A 31 -6.67 -5.29 -6.41
C LYS A 31 -5.35 -5.72 -5.78
N GLU A 32 -4.69 -6.73 -6.35
CA GLU A 32 -3.38 -7.22 -5.89
C GLU A 32 -2.31 -6.11 -5.92
N LEU A 33 -2.23 -5.34 -7.02
CA LEU A 33 -1.29 -4.22 -7.13
C LEU A 33 -1.51 -3.16 -6.07
N ARG A 34 -2.76 -2.90 -5.68
CA ARG A 34 -3.09 -1.94 -4.63
C ARG A 34 -2.60 -2.44 -3.26
N GLU A 35 -2.79 -3.73 -2.96
CA GLU A 35 -2.31 -4.32 -1.71
C GLU A 35 -0.79 -4.31 -1.62
N VAL A 36 -0.10 -4.68 -2.70
CA VAL A 36 1.37 -4.61 -2.78
C VAL A 36 1.87 -3.18 -2.57
N LYS A 37 1.23 -2.18 -3.20
CA LYS A 37 1.59 -0.76 -3.01
C LYS A 37 1.40 -0.32 -1.56
N MET A 38 0.32 -0.72 -0.92
CA MET A 38 0.05 -0.41 0.49
C MET A 38 1.10 -1.02 1.41
N LEU A 39 1.48 -2.29 1.19
CA LEU A 39 2.54 -2.94 1.95
C LEU A 39 3.89 -2.25 1.76
N LEU A 40 4.22 -1.82 0.54
CA LEU A 40 5.45 -1.10 0.26
C LEU A 40 5.49 0.27 0.93
N GLU A 41 4.38 1.01 0.91
CA GLU A 41 4.24 2.30 1.61
C GLU A 41 4.38 2.14 3.14
N ILE A 42 3.77 1.10 3.71
CA ILE A 42 3.95 0.76 5.14
C ILE A 42 5.42 0.45 5.46
N HIS A 43 6.10 -0.33 4.61
CA HIS A 43 7.51 -0.65 4.80
C HIS A 43 8.40 0.60 4.73
N GLN A 44 8.18 1.48 3.76
CA GLN A 44 8.91 2.75 3.65
C GLN A 44 8.69 3.64 4.88
N ASN A 45 7.45 3.76 5.36
CA ASN A 45 7.14 4.52 6.58
C ASN A 45 7.76 3.89 7.83
N SER A 46 7.80 2.56 7.94
CA SER A 46 8.46 1.84 9.04
C SER A 46 9.98 2.02 9.01
N SER A 47 10.59 2.16 7.83
CA SER A 47 12.04 2.40 7.69
C SER A 47 12.47 3.84 8.00
N ASN A 48 11.50 4.76 8.10
CA ASN A 48 11.71 6.16 8.50
C ASN A 48 11.61 6.39 10.02
N CYS A 49 11.62 5.34 10.83
CA CYS A 49 12.01 5.45 12.24
C CYS A 49 13.51 5.80 12.29
N SER A 50 13.79 7.09 12.06
CA SER A 50 15.09 7.71 12.22
C SER A 50 15.72 7.21 13.51
N ASN A 51 16.88 6.57 13.35
CA ASN A 51 17.86 6.40 14.41
C ASN A 51 18.27 7.79 14.91
N ASN A 52 17.46 8.39 15.79
CA ASN A 52 17.97 9.45 16.65
C ASN A 52 18.85 8.74 17.67
N SER A 53 20.14 8.83 17.38
CA SER A 53 21.24 8.19 18.08
C SER A 53 21.04 8.15 19.58
N SER A 54 21.16 6.94 20.13
CA SER A 54 21.68 6.71 21.46
C SER A 54 22.95 7.52 21.68
N GLY A 55 22.99 8.36 22.71
CA GLY A 55 24.22 9.04 23.10
C GLY A 55 24.04 10.33 23.89
N CYS A 56 23.42 10.26 25.06
CA CYS A 56 23.87 11.09 26.17
C CYS A 56 24.09 10.14 27.34
N THR A 57 25.19 9.39 27.25
CA THR A 57 25.74 8.70 28.41
C THR A 57 26.23 9.78 29.35
N ASP A 58 25.70 9.68 30.56
CA ASP A 58 26.02 10.41 31.76
C ASP A 58 27.53 10.29 32.07
N ASP A 59 28.35 11.25 31.65
CA ASP A 59 29.73 11.37 32.13
C ASP A 59 29.77 12.31 33.34
N CYS A 60 29.61 11.69 34.51
CA CYS A 60 29.93 12.25 35.82
C CYS A 60 31.43 12.60 35.95
N LYS A 61 31.71 13.59 36.83
CA LYS A 61 32.99 14.02 37.46
C LYS A 61 33.72 15.12 36.66
N ASN A 62 34.13 16.25 37.24
CA ASN A 62 34.49 16.59 38.62
C ASN A 62 34.35 18.12 38.80
#